data_AF-A0A920U291-F1
#
_entry.id   AF-A0A920U291-F1
#
_cell.length_a   1.000
_cell.length_b   1.000
_cell.length_c   1.000
_cell.angle_alpha   90.00
_cell.angle_beta   90.00
_cell.angle_gamma   90.00
#
_symmetry.space_group_name_H-M   'P 1'
#
loop_
_entity.id
_entity.type
_entity.pdbx_description
1 polymer ?
#
loop_
_entity_poly.entity_id
_entity_poly.type
_entity_poly.pdbx_seq_one_letter_code
_entity_poly.pdbx_strand_id
1 'polypeptide(L)' 'MTRRKSTPRPDKDPRPDLARILEARAKTLDEQRPEALAKRAATGHQTIRQNIAQLIDPESFQEYGQLAEPAYES' A
#
# COMPACT_ATOMS: atom_id res chain seq x y z
N MET A 1 39.66 -14.40 12.56
CA MET A 1 39.11 -13.06 12.28
C MET A 1 38.30 -13.12 11.00
N THR A 2 36.98 -13.30 11.09
CA THR A 2 36.08 -13.32 9.92
C THR A 2 35.70 -11.88 9.55
N ARG A 3 36.14 -11.43 8.38
CA ARG A 3 35.81 -10.12 7.80
C ARG A 3 34.29 -10.02 7.63
N ARG A 4 33.62 -9.21 8.44
CA ARG A 4 32.21 -8.85 8.19
C ARG A 4 32.15 -8.25 6.79
N LYS A 5 31.39 -8.86 5.87
CA LYS A 5 31.07 -8.21 4.59
C LYS A 5 30.34 -6.92 4.92
N SER A 6 30.91 -5.79 4.55
CA SER A 6 30.26 -4.49 4.59
C SER A 6 29.04 -4.54 3.67
N THR A 7 27.85 -4.31 4.20
CA THR A 7 26.64 -4.08 3.40
C THR A 7 26.89 -2.90 2.47
N PRO A 8 26.76 -3.05 1.14
CA PRO A 8 26.79 -1.91 0.24
C PRO A 8 25.66 -0.96 0.64
N ARG A 9 25.92 0.35 0.66
CA ARG A 9 24.84 1.33 0.77
C ARG A 9 23.92 1.11 -0.44
N PRO A 10 22.60 0.97 -0.25
CA PRO A 10 21.72 0.88 -1.40
C PRO A 10 21.89 2.14 -2.26
N ASP A 11 21.89 1.96 -3.58
CA ASP A 11 21.72 3.09 -4.50
C ASP A 11 20.50 3.91 -4.09
N LYS A 12 20.53 5.21 -4.36
CA LYS A 12 19.45 6.15 -3.98
C LYS A 12 18.08 5.70 -4.53
N ASP A 13 18.09 5.06 -5.70
CA ASP A 13 16.90 4.57 -6.35
C ASP A 13 16.62 3.10 -6.00
N PRO A 14 15.35 2.74 -5.74
CA PRO A 14 14.98 1.37 -5.48
C PRO A 14 15.27 0.50 -6.71
N ARG A 15 15.57 -0.77 -6.46
CA ARG A 15 15.65 -1.77 -7.53
C ARG A 15 14.36 -1.77 -8.37
N PRO A 16 14.42 -2.03 -9.68
CA PRO A 16 13.25 -1.95 -10.56
C PRO A 16 12.07 -2.83 -10.13
N ASP A 17 12.34 -4.01 -9.57
CA ASP A 17 11.33 -4.93 -9.05
C ASP A 17 10.63 -4.38 -7.80
N LEU A 18 11.40 -3.81 -6.88
CA LEU A 18 10.87 -3.11 -5.71
C LEU A 18 10.03 -1.89 -6.12
N ALA A 19 10.51 -1.10 -7.09
CA ALA A 19 9.79 0.06 -7.60
C ALA A 19 8.41 -0.34 -8.15
N ARG A 20 8.33 -1.43 -8.92
CA ARG A 20 7.06 -1.97 -9.46
C ARG A 20 6.09 -2.36 -8.36
N ILE A 21 6.56 -3.02 -7.29
CA ILE A 21 5.71 -3.42 -6.16
C ILE A 21 5.19 -2.19 -5.41
N LEU A 22 6.06 -1.20 -5.16
CA LEU A 22 5.66 0.04 -4.50
C LEU A 22 4.62 0.81 -5.32
N GLU A 23 4.77 0.86 -6.64
CA GLU A 23 3.81 1.50 -7.53
C GLU A 23 2.46 0.76 -7.53
N ALA A 24 2.48 -0.57 -7.64
CA ALA A 24 1.25 -1.38 -7.56
C ALA A 24 0.54 -1.18 -6.22
N ARG A 25 1.30 -1.17 -5.11
CA ARG A 25 0.77 -0.89 -3.77
C ARG A 25 0.13 0.50 -3.71
N ALA A 26 0.82 1.52 -4.22
CA ALA A 26 0.32 2.89 -4.20
C ALA A 26 -1.05 3.00 -4.89
N LYS A 27 -1.25 2.35 -6.04
CA LYS A 27 -2.52 2.35 -6.78
C LYS A 27 -3.71 1.82 -5.98
N THR A 28 -3.48 0.98 -4.98
CA THR A 28 -4.55 0.45 -4.11
C THR A 28 -4.95 1.41 -2.99
N LEU A 29 -4.11 2.41 -2.68
CA LEU A 29 -4.35 3.37 -1.62
C LEU A 29 -5.33 4.46 -2.05
N ASP A 30 -6.07 4.98 -1.08
CA ASP A 30 -7.05 6.03 -1.27
C ASP A 30 -6.47 7.27 -1.97
N GLU A 31 -5.22 7.62 -1.67
CA GLU A 31 -4.48 8.75 -2.28
C GLU A 31 -4.39 8.67 -3.81
N GLN A 32 -4.33 7.47 -4.37
CA GLN A 32 -4.24 7.24 -5.82
C GLN A 32 -5.62 7.00 -6.46
N ARG A 33 -6.71 7.12 -5.68
CA ARG A 33 -8.09 6.83 -6.11
C ARG A 33 -9.05 8.00 -5.85
N PRO A 34 -8.75 9.22 -6.34
CA PRO A 34 -9.51 10.43 -6.02
C PRO A 34 -10.98 10.36 -6.42
N GLU A 35 -11.30 9.71 -7.55
CA GLU A 35 -12.69 9.55 -7.99
C GLU A 35 -13.51 8.65 -7.06
N ALA A 36 -12.90 7.57 -6.55
CA ALA A 36 -13.57 6.67 -5.60
C ALA A 36 -13.79 7.37 -4.25
N LEU A 37 -12.82 8.18 -3.81
CA LEU A 37 -12.96 9.04 -2.62
C LEU A 37 -14.11 10.04 -2.79
N ALA A 38 -14.18 10.72 -3.92
CA ALA A 38 -15.26 11.68 -4.19
C ALA A 38 -16.65 11.00 -4.16
N LYS A 39 -16.78 9.81 -4.77
CA LYS A 39 -18.04 9.03 -4.74
C LYS A 39 -18.45 8.62 -3.31
N ARG A 40 -17.48 8.23 -2.46
CA ARG A 40 -17.72 7.90 -1.05
C ARG A 40 -18.14 9.14 -0.25
N ALA A 41 -17.41 10.25 -0.42
CA ALA A 41 -17.72 11.51 0.24
C ALA A 41 -19.11 12.04 -0.14
N ALA A 42 -19.50 11.94 -1.40
CA ALA A 42 -20.82 12.38 -1.89
C ALA A 42 -22.00 11.65 -1.23
N THR A 43 -21.77 10.44 -0.71
CA THR A 43 -22.78 9.63 0.00
C THR A 43 -22.62 9.69 1.51
N GLY A 44 -21.71 10.52 2.03
CA GLY A 44 -21.43 10.61 3.47
C GLY A 44 -20.75 9.36 4.04
N HIS A 45 -20.20 8.50 3.19
CA HIS A 45 -19.54 7.27 3.61
C HIS A 45 -18.03 7.45 3.72
N GLN A 46 -17.44 6.74 4.68
CA GLN A 46 -16.00 6.61 4.83
C GLN A 46 -15.44 5.51 3.90
N THR A 47 -14.14 5.57 3.62
CA THR A 47 -13.44 4.46 2.95
C THR A 47 -13.22 3.31 3.92
N ILE A 48 -12.93 2.14 3.36
CA ILE A 48 -12.58 0.96 4.16
C ILE A 48 -11.32 1.24 5.00
N ARG A 49 -10.32 1.96 4.46
CA ARG A 49 -9.10 2.32 5.20
C ARG A 49 -9.38 3.27 6.37
N GLN A 50 -10.24 4.27 6.16
CA GLN A 50 -10.69 5.16 7.22
C GLN A 50 -11.43 4.42 8.33
N ASN A 51 -12.28 3.44 7.97
CA ASN A 51 -12.98 2.60 8.94
C ASN A 51 -12.00 1.74 9.75
N ILE A 52 -11.03 1.10 9.07
CA ILE A 52 -10.00 0.29 9.73
C ILE A 52 -9.23 1.14 10.75
N ALA A 53 -8.77 2.33 10.37
CA ALA A 53 -7.99 3.22 11.24
C ALA A 53 -8.75 3.68 12.50
N GLN A 54 -10.08 3.67 12.48
CA GLN A 54 -10.90 3.98 13.66
C GLN A 54 -11.16 2.76 14.55
N LEU A 55 -11.01 1.55 14.01
CA LEU A 55 -11.39 0.31 14.68
C LEU A 55 -10.22 -0.34 15.45
N ILE A 56 -9.00 -0.16 14.97
CA ILE A 56 -7.82 -0.87 15.49
C ILE A 56 -6.81 0.11 16.08
N ASP A 57 -5.97 -0.39 16.98
CA ASP A 57 -4.89 0.41 17.57
C ASP A 57 -3.89 0.86 16.49
N PRO A 58 -3.36 2.10 16.59
CA PRO A 58 -2.31 2.57 15.70
C PRO A 58 -1.12 1.61 15.66
N GLU A 59 -0.47 1.50 14.51
CA GLU A 59 0.69 0.62 14.29
C GLU A 59 0.44 -0.90 14.47
N SER A 60 -0.80 -1.33 14.74
CA SER A 60 -1.15 -2.76 14.87
C SER A 60 -1.59 -3.42 13.56
N PHE A 61 -1.87 -2.63 12.52
CA PHE A 61 -2.45 -3.12 11.27
C PHE A 61 -1.46 -3.93 10.44
N GLN A 62 -1.78 -5.21 10.21
CA GLN A 62 -1.07 -6.04 9.24
C GLN A 62 -2.01 -6.51 8.14
N GLU A 63 -1.72 -6.08 6.91
CA GLU A 63 -2.56 -6.31 5.75
C GLU A 63 -2.10 -7.52 4.94
N TYR A 64 -3.04 -8.39 4.59
CA TYR A 64 -2.81 -9.56 3.75
C TYR A 64 -3.64 -9.44 2.48
N GLY A 65 -3.06 -9.79 1.33
CA GLY A 65 -3.78 -9.78 0.05
C GLY A 65 -3.99 -8.39 -0.58
N GLN A 66 -3.20 -7.38 -0.22
CA GLN A 66 -3.34 -6.02 -0.75
C GLN A 66 -3.31 -5.95 -2.30
N LEU A 67 -2.57 -6.85 -2.95
CA LEU A 67 -2.43 -6.92 -4.42
C LEU A 67 -3.31 -8.00 -5.05
N ALA A 68 -4.34 -8.47 -4.35
CA ALA A 68 -5.29 -9.43 -4.91
C ALA A 68 -6.15 -8.74 -5.99
N GLU A 69 -6.32 -9.43 -7.12
CA GLU A 69 -7.14 -8.98 -8.25
C GLU A 69 -8.39 -9.85 -8.37
N PRO A 70 -9.49 -9.33 -8.96
CA PRO A 70 -10.65 -10.14 -9.29
C PRO A 70 -10.28 -11.35 -10.14
N ALA A 71 -10.86 -12.51 -9.85
CA ALA A 71 -10.65 -13.71 -10.66
C ALA A 71 -11.30 -13.62 -12.06
N TYR A 72 -12.21 -12.68 -12.25
CA TYR A 72 -12.95 -12.42 -13.49
C TYR A 72 -13.10 -10.92 -13.69
N GLU A 73 -12.97 -10.46 -14.93
CA GLU A 73 -13.29 -9.08 -15.31
C GLU A 73 -14.80 -8.96 -15.54
N SER A 74 -15.38 -7.85 -15.09
CA SER A 74 -16.81 -7.52 -15.20
C SER A 74 -17.12 -6.60 -16.36
#